data_AF-A0A511MNH5-F1
#
_entry.id   AF-A0A511MNH5-F1
#
_cell.length_a   1.000
_cell.length_b   1.000
_cell.length_c   1.000
_cell.angle_alpha   90.00
_cell.angle_beta   90.00
_cell.angle_gamma   90.00
#
_symmetry.space_group_name_H-M   'P 1'
#
loop_
_entity.id
_entity.type
_entity.pdbx_description
1 polymer ?
#
loop_
_entity_poly.entity_id
_entity_poly.type
_entity_poly.pdbx_seq_one_letter_code
_entity_poly.pdbx_strand_id
1 'polypeptide(L)'
;MTAAELVDPVVFADRICRDIPQAIFFPTGRQRRAIEKAKAHCRACPRLTHCAKWAQPLARSGELTNCVIAAVHLPGTHKRQADRDAAAAELAEIAARGGLLASDVEGAA
;
A
#
# COMPACT_ATOMS: atom_id res chain seq x y z
N MET A 1 -11.68 -20.80 -9.10
CA MET A 1 -11.77 -19.32 -8.98
C MET A 1 -10.39 -18.79 -9.27
N THR A 2 -10.17 -18.23 -10.45
CA THR A 2 -8.87 -17.69 -10.86
C THR A 2 -8.60 -16.46 -10.01
N ALA A 3 -7.71 -16.59 -9.02
CA ALA A 3 -7.09 -15.44 -8.39
C ALA A 3 -6.44 -14.65 -9.53
N ALA A 4 -6.97 -13.48 -9.88
CA ALA A 4 -6.25 -12.58 -10.74
C ALA A 4 -4.89 -12.38 -10.07
N GLU A 5 -3.82 -12.85 -10.72
CA GLU A 5 -2.46 -12.61 -10.24
C GLU A 5 -2.27 -11.09 -10.19
N LEU A 6 -2.41 -10.55 -8.98
CA LEU A 6 -2.15 -9.14 -8.75
C LEU A 6 -0.67 -8.94 -9.02
N VAL A 7 -0.38 -8.20 -10.08
CA VAL A 7 0.99 -7.91 -10.51
C VAL A 7 1.72 -7.22 -9.37
N ASP A 8 2.86 -7.79 -8.97
CA ASP A 8 3.73 -7.20 -7.95
C ASP A 8 4.16 -5.79 -8.40
N PRO A 9 3.92 -4.74 -7.60
CA PRO A 9 4.28 -3.38 -7.95
C PRO A 9 5.77 -3.16 -8.22
N VAL A 10 6.65 -4.07 -7.81
CA VAL A 10 8.09 -4.04 -8.07
C VAL A 10 8.42 -4.07 -9.57
N VAL A 11 7.51 -4.52 -10.44
CA VAL A 11 7.76 -4.54 -11.89
C VAL A 11 7.60 -3.16 -12.53
N PHE A 12 6.88 -2.24 -11.88
CA PHE A 12 6.62 -0.91 -12.44
C PHE A 12 7.84 0.00 -12.32
N ALA A 13 8.36 0.45 -13.46
CA ALA A 13 9.54 1.31 -13.51
C ALA A 13 9.30 2.74 -12.99
N ASP A 14 8.04 3.18 -12.97
CA ASP A 14 7.59 4.52 -12.55
C ASP A 14 7.27 4.61 -11.04
N ARG A 15 7.56 3.57 -10.26
CA ARG A 15 7.39 3.60 -8.81
C ARG A 15 8.41 4.55 -8.17
N ILE A 16 7.94 5.49 -7.37
CA ILE A 16 8.81 6.45 -6.65
C ILE A 16 9.74 5.74 -5.65
N CYS A 17 9.29 4.62 -5.08
CA CYS A 17 10.10 3.86 -4.12
C CYS A 17 11.31 3.14 -4.74
N ARG A 18 11.50 3.17 -6.07
CA ARG A 18 12.61 2.49 -6.75
C ARG A 18 13.98 2.99 -6.29
N ASP A 19 14.14 4.31 -6.21
CA ASP A 19 15.42 4.97 -5.90
C ASP A 19 15.53 5.35 -4.41
N ILE A 20 14.56 4.92 -3.59
CA ILE A 20 14.51 5.20 -2.16
C ILE A 20 15.00 3.96 -1.40
N PRO A 21 15.90 4.11 -0.41
CA PRO A 21 16.32 2.99 0.43
C PRO A 21 15.14 2.26 1.06
N GLN A 22 15.05 0.94 0.85
CA GLN A 22 13.95 0.12 1.34
C GLN A 22 13.72 0.28 2.86
N ALA A 23 14.79 0.42 3.65
CA ALA A 23 14.74 0.62 5.09
C ALA A 23 13.82 1.77 5.54
N ILE A 24 13.55 2.76 4.69
CA ILE A 24 12.61 3.86 4.97
C ILE A 24 11.17 3.32 5.11
N PHE A 25 10.80 2.29 4.34
CA PHE A 25 9.48 1.67 4.37
C PHE A 25 9.35 0.56 5.43
N PHE A 26 10.42 0.22 6.14
CA PHE A 26 10.42 -0.75 7.24
C PHE A 26 10.86 -0.09 8.56
N PRO A 27 10.05 0.83 9.11
CA PRO A 27 10.41 1.54 10.32
C PRO A 27 10.48 0.59 11.53
N THR A 28 11.62 0.56 12.22
CA THR A 28 11.79 -0.20 13.45
C THR A 28 11.15 0.53 14.64
N GLY A 29 10.15 -0.08 15.28
CA GLY A 29 9.51 0.42 16.49
C GLY A 29 8.41 1.47 16.27
N ARG A 30 8.03 2.21 17.32
CA ARG A 30 6.95 3.23 17.28
C ARG A 30 7.43 4.60 16.79
N GLN A 31 8.31 4.65 15.78
CA GLN A 31 8.83 5.91 15.26
C GLN A 31 7.79 6.58 14.34
N ARG A 32 6.83 7.28 14.95
CA ARG A 32 5.73 7.97 14.24
C ARG A 32 6.23 8.86 13.10
N ARG A 33 7.35 9.57 13.29
CA ARG A 33 7.96 10.41 12.24
C ARG A 33 8.47 9.60 11.05
N ALA A 34 9.08 8.43 11.29
CA ALA A 34 9.57 7.57 10.22
C ALA A 34 8.41 6.96 9.42
N ILE A 35 7.35 6.52 10.11
CA ILE A 35 6.12 6.02 9.49
C ILE A 35 5.50 7.10 8.59
N GLU A 36 5.29 8.31 9.12
CA GLU A 36 4.68 9.40 8.33
C GLU A 36 5.55 9.84 7.14
N LYS A 37 6.88 9.82 7.28
CA LYS A 37 7.79 10.08 6.16
C LYS A 37 7.64 9.03 5.06
N ALA A 38 7.60 7.74 5.41
CA ALA A 38 7.38 6.67 4.44
C ALA A 38 6.01 6.79 3.75
N LYS A 39 4.96 7.12 4.51
CA LYS A 39 3.63 7.37 3.95
C LYS A 39 3.61 8.52 2.96
N ALA A 40 4.33 9.60 3.23
CA ALA A 40 4.43 10.74 2.31
C ALA A 40 5.03 10.33 0.95
N HIS A 41 6.07 9.50 0.94
CA HIS A 41 6.63 8.94 -0.29
C HIS A 41 5.61 8.09 -1.06
N CYS A 42 4.83 7.25 -0.37
CA CYS A 42 3.78 6.48 -1.02
C CYS A 42 2.70 7.37 -1.63
N ARG A 43 2.26 8.43 -0.94
CA ARG A 43 1.20 9.34 -1.42
C ARG A 43 1.55 10.06 -2.71
N ALA A 44 2.84 10.32 -2.95
CA ALA A 44 3.30 10.91 -4.20
C ALA A 44 3.38 9.91 -5.36
N CYS A 45 3.31 8.61 -5.09
CA CYS A 45 3.55 7.57 -6.09
C CYS A 45 2.35 7.40 -7.04
N PRO A 46 2.55 7.46 -8.38
CA PRO A 46 1.46 7.27 -9.34
C PRO A 46 0.83 5.87 -9.26
N ARG A 47 1.54 4.89 -8.69
CA ARG A 47 1.10 3.51 -8.52
C ARG A 47 0.47 3.23 -7.16
N LEU A 48 0.13 4.25 -6.37
CA LEU A 48 -0.47 4.11 -5.02
C LEU A 48 -1.62 3.08 -5.00
N THR A 49 -2.53 3.18 -5.97
CA THR A 49 -3.75 2.37 -6.05
C THR A 49 -3.48 0.93 -6.44
N HIS A 50 -2.50 0.69 -7.33
CA HIS A 50 -2.01 -0.64 -7.67
C HIS A 50 -1.33 -1.31 -6.47
N CYS A 51 -0.47 -0.58 -5.76
CA CYS A 51 0.16 -1.05 -4.53
C CYS A 51 -0.89 -1.42 -3.47
N ALA A 52 -1.96 -0.63 -3.36
CA ALA A 52 -3.03 -0.88 -2.40
C ALA A 52 -3.81 -2.17 -2.73
N LYS A 53 -4.16 -2.37 -4.01
CA LYS A 53 -4.84 -3.59 -4.50
C LYS A 53 -4.00 -4.84 -4.27
N TRP A 54 -2.71 -4.77 -4.59
CA TRP A 54 -1.76 -5.88 -4.39
C TRP A 54 -1.53 -6.19 -2.90
N ALA A 55 -1.35 -5.16 -2.07
CA ALA A 55 -1.01 -5.32 -0.66
C ALA A 55 -2.19 -5.76 0.21
N GLN A 56 -3.43 -5.43 -0.17
CA GLN A 56 -4.63 -5.74 0.64
C GLN A 56 -4.73 -7.22 1.05
N PRO A 57 -4.71 -8.21 0.13
CA PRO A 57 -4.81 -9.62 0.51
C PRO A 57 -3.60 -10.08 1.35
N LEU A 58 -2.40 -9.59 1.05
CA LEU A 58 -1.16 -9.94 1.76
C LEU A 58 -1.10 -9.36 3.19
N ALA A 59 -1.65 -8.16 3.38
CA ALA A 59 -1.80 -7.55 4.70
C ALA A 59 -2.80 -8.36 5.56
N ARG A 60 -3.88 -8.84 4.94
CA ARG A 60 -4.91 -9.63 5.61
C ARG A 60 -4.41 -11.02 6.01
N SER A 61 -3.67 -11.70 5.12
CA SER A 61 -3.05 -13.01 5.41
C SER A 61 -1.90 -12.89 6.41
N GLY A 62 -1.24 -11.72 6.48
CA GLY A 62 -0.06 -11.49 7.31
C GLY A 62 1.25 -11.87 6.62
N GLU A 63 1.24 -12.05 5.30
CA GLU A 63 2.45 -12.21 4.49
C GLU A 63 3.25 -10.90 4.40
N LEU A 64 2.57 -9.74 4.42
CA LEU A 64 3.18 -8.43 4.57
C LEU A 64 2.95 -7.88 5.98
N THR A 65 4.02 -7.55 6.69
CA THR A 65 3.97 -7.03 8.07
C THR A 65 5.08 -6.01 8.33
N ASN A 66 4.88 -5.15 9.35
CA ASN A 66 5.86 -4.17 9.83
C ASN A 66 6.45 -3.26 8.72
N CYS A 67 5.64 -2.91 7.73
CA CYS A 67 6.08 -2.06 6.62
C CYS A 67 5.05 -1.00 6.28
N VAL A 68 5.46 0.01 5.51
CA VAL A 68 4.58 1.02 4.96
C VAL A 68 4.43 0.77 3.47
N ILE A 69 3.20 0.54 3.03
CA ILE A 69 2.86 0.35 1.62
C ILE A 69 1.56 1.07 1.29
N ALA A 70 1.50 1.70 0.12
CA ALA A 70 0.37 2.51 -0.32
C ALA A 70 -0.09 3.53 0.74
N ALA A 71 0.84 4.09 1.53
CA ALA A 71 0.59 5.02 2.63
C ALA A 71 -0.14 4.44 3.85
N VAL A 72 -0.25 3.11 3.96
CA VAL A 72 -0.77 2.39 5.13
C VAL A 72 0.41 1.73 5.85
N HIS A 73 0.41 1.79 7.18
CA HIS A 73 1.39 1.07 8.00
C HIS A 73 0.80 -0.27 8.43
N LEU A 74 1.43 -1.36 7.98
CA LEU A 74 0.99 -2.70 8.28
C LEU A 74 1.40 -3.14 9.68
N PRO A 75 0.49 -3.77 10.43
CA PRO A 75 0.81 -4.28 11.76
C PRO A 75 1.87 -5.38 11.69
N GLY A 76 2.55 -5.62 12.81
CA GLY A 76 3.51 -6.71 12.93
C GLY A 76 2.85 -8.08 13.01
N THR A 77 3.65 -9.13 12.77
CA THR A 77 3.21 -10.54 12.76
C THR A 77 2.49 -10.98 14.05
N HIS A 78 2.86 -10.42 15.19
CA HIS A 78 2.27 -10.76 16.50
C HIS A 78 0.99 -9.99 16.85
N LYS A 79 0.45 -9.20 15.92
CA LYS A 79 -0.78 -8.41 16.13
C LYS A 79 -2.04 -9.24 15.85
N ARG A 80 -3.17 -8.74 16.35
CA ARG A 80 -4.45 -9.47 16.26
C ARG A 80 -4.95 -9.48 14.82
N GLN A 81 -5.80 -10.45 14.46
CA GLN A 81 -6.44 -10.49 13.15
C GLN A 81 -7.21 -9.20 12.84
N ALA A 82 -7.87 -8.61 13.85
CA ALA A 82 -8.57 -7.35 13.71
C ALA A 82 -7.65 -6.18 13.27
N ASP A 83 -6.39 -6.13 13.72
CA ASP A 83 -5.43 -5.10 13.30
C ASP A 83 -5.07 -5.29 11.80
N ARG A 84 -4.94 -6.54 11.35
CA ARG A 84 -4.67 -6.89 9.96
C ARG A 84 -5.85 -6.58 9.06
N ASP A 85 -7.06 -6.91 9.49
CA ASP A 85 -8.29 -6.61 8.76
C ASP A 85 -8.51 -5.09 8.65
N ALA A 86 -8.19 -4.31 9.70
CA ALA A 86 -8.25 -2.86 9.67
C ALA A 86 -7.27 -2.26 8.65
N ALA A 87 -6.01 -2.72 8.66
CA ALA A 87 -5.01 -2.27 7.68
C ALA A 87 -5.40 -2.68 6.24
N ALA A 88 -5.97 -3.87 6.05
CA ALA A 88 -6.49 -4.31 4.76
C ALA A 88 -7.70 -3.47 4.32
N ALA A 89 -8.56 -3.02 5.24
CA ALA A 89 -9.67 -2.12 4.94
C ALA A 89 -9.17 -0.75 4.47
N GLU A 90 -8.18 -0.16 5.15
CA GLU A 90 -7.55 1.10 4.71
C GLU A 90 -6.96 0.98 3.29
N LEU A 91 -6.29 -0.15 2.99
CA LEU A 91 -5.78 -0.43 1.65
C LEU A 91 -6.91 -0.58 0.62
N ALA A 92 -8.02 -1.22 0.97
CA ALA A 92 -9.18 -1.36 0.10
C ALA A 92 -9.79 0.01 -0.26
N GLU A 93 -9.85 0.95 0.70
CA GLU A 93 -10.31 2.32 0.45
C GLU A 93 -9.42 3.06 -0.53
N ILE A 94 -8.10 2.95 -0.38
CA ILE A 94 -7.13 3.58 -1.30
C ILE A 94 -7.23 2.95 -2.71
N ALA A 95 -7.36 1.63 -2.77
CA ALA A 95 -7.58 0.90 -4.01
C ALA A 95 -8.85 1.36 -4.75
N ALA A 96 -9.94 1.63 -4.02
CA ALA A 96 -11.20 2.09 -4.55
C ALA A 96 -11.16 3.55 -5.03
N ARG A 97 -10.46 4.44 -4.30
CA ARG A 97 -10.30 5.86 -4.70
C ARG A 97 -9.63 6.04 -6.06
N GLY A 98 -8.72 5.14 -6.44
CA GLY A 98 -8.12 5.13 -7.77
C GLY A 98 -9.10 4.86 -8.91
N GLY A 99 -10.18 4.11 -8.65
CA GLY A 99 -11.23 3.87 -9.64
C GLY A 99 -12.16 5.07 -9.83
N LEU A 100 -12.37 5.85 -8.76
CA LEU A 100 -13.18 7.08 -8.83
C LEU A 100 -12.47 8.16 -9.65
N LEU A 101 -11.19 8.44 -9.38
CA LEU A 101 -10.42 9.46 -10.11
C LEU A 101 -10.19 9.13 -11.60
N ALA A 102 -10.14 7.86 -11.98
CA ALA A 102 -10.03 7.45 -13.38
C ALA A 102 -11.35 7.66 -14.15
N SER A 103 -12.50 7.55 -13.47
CA SER A 103 -13.82 7.71 -14.09
C SER A 103 -14.20 9.18 -14.34
N ASP A 104 -13.59 10.13 -13.63
CA ASP A 104 -13.85 11.56 -13.79
C ASP A 104 -13.04 12.23 -14.91
N VAL A 105 -12.04 11.53 -15.50
CA VAL A 105 -11.18 12.08 -16.58
C VAL A 105 -11.65 11.67 -17.98
N GLU A 106 -12.51 10.65 -18.12
CA GLU A 106 -13.04 10.20 -19.43
C GLU A 106 -14.33 10.93 -19.88
N GLY A 107 -14.74 12.00 -19.18
CA GLY A 107 -15.99 12.73 -19.43
C GLY A 107 -15.83 14.19 -19.87
N ALA A 108 -14.69 14.58 -20.44
CA ALA A 108 -14.47 15.93 -20.96
C ALA A 108 -13.67 15.90 -22.27
N ALA A 109 -14.32 15.46 -23.35
CA ALA A 109 -13.91 15.76 -24.72
C ALA A 109 -15.16 15.86 -25.61
#